data_AF-A0A645JCT8-F1
#
_entry.id   AF-A0A645JCT8-F1
#
_cell.length_a   1.000
_cell.length_b   1.000
_cell.length_c   1.000
_cell.angle_alpha   90.00
_cell.angle_beta   90.00
_cell.angle_gamma   90.00
#
_symmetry.space_group_name_H-M   'P 1'
#
loop_
_entity.id
_entity.type
_entity.pdbx_description
1 polymer ?
#
loop_
_entity_poly.entity_id
_entity_poly.type
_entity_poly.pdbx_seq_one_letter_code
_entity_poly.pdbx_strand_id
1 'polypeptide(L)' 'MGKIPTAAEYMEQIQAVNAKAADVYRYMNFDQIEEFKEAAESVTV' A
#
# COMPACT_ATOMS: atom_id res chain seq x y z
N MET A 1 -4.12 15.04 18.13
CA MET A 1 -2.68 14.86 18.40
C MET A 1 -1.92 15.95 17.67
N GLY A 2 -1.11 16.75 18.35
CA GLY A 2 -0.48 17.96 17.78
C GLY A 2 0.95 18.20 18.29
N LYS A 3 1.68 17.12 18.59
CA LYS A 3 3.10 17.15 18.99
C LYS A 3 3.86 16.08 18.21
N ILE A 4 5.13 16.34 17.91
CA ILE A 4 6.02 15.34 17.32
C ILE A 4 6.30 14.28 18.41
N PRO A 5 6.01 12.99 18.15
CA PRO A 5 6.27 11.93 19.11
C PRO A 5 7.77 11.70 19.31
N THR A 6 8.13 11.18 20.48
CA THR A 6 9.49 10.66 20.72
C THR A 6 9.72 9.36 19.96
N ALA A 7 10.99 8.97 19.79
CA ALA A 7 11.33 7.74 19.09
C ALA A 7 10.69 6.49 19.72
N ALA A 8 10.58 6.44 21.06
CA ALA A 8 9.94 5.33 21.77
C ALA A 8 8.44 5.26 21.49
N GLU A 9 7.73 6.39 21.59
CA GLU A 9 6.29 6.48 21.29
C GLU A 9 6.00 6.13 19.81
N TYR A 10 6.88 6.53 18.89
CA TYR A 10 6.78 6.21 17.46
C TYR A 10 6.91 4.71 17.20
N MET A 11 7.90 4.05 17.81
CA MET A 11 8.12 2.60 17.64
C MET A 11 6.98 1.75 18.21
N GLU A 12 6.36 2.17 19.32
CA GLU A 12 5.19 1.49 19.88
C GLU A 12 3.98 1.55 18.94
N GLN A 13 3.73 2.72 18.34
CA GLN A 13 2.59 2.92 17.43
C GLN A 13 2.75 2.22 16.07
N ILE A 14 3.99 2.09 15.57
CA ILE A 14 4.26 1.42 14.30
C ILE A 14 4.03 -0.09 14.36
N GLN A 15 4.14 -0.73 15.53
CA GLN A 15 3.92 -2.18 15.64
C GLN A 15 2.54 -2.59 15.11
N ALA A 16 1.51 -1.78 15.35
CA ALA A 16 0.16 -2.02 14.84
C ALA A 16 0.05 -1.88 13.31
N VAL A 17 0.83 -0.96 12.71
CA VAL A 17 0.89 -0.75 11.25
C VAL A 17 1.68 -1.88 10.58
N ASN A 18 2.77 -2.32 11.20
CA ASN A 18 3.61 -3.42 10.70
C ASN A 18 2.85 -4.75 10.63
N ALA A 19 1.89 -4.98 11.53
CA ALA A 19 1.05 -6.19 11.51
C ALA A 19 0.23 -6.34 10.22
N LYS A 20 -0.01 -5.24 9.48
CA LYS A 20 -0.70 -5.24 8.17
C LYS A 20 0.17 -4.69 7.04
N ALA A 21 1.49 -4.61 7.24
CA ALA A 21 2.40 -4.02 6.26
C ALA A 21 2.30 -4.66 4.87
N ALA A 22 2.08 -5.98 4.81
CA ALA A 22 1.90 -6.70 3.54
C ALA A 22 0.67 -6.24 2.73
N ASP A 23 -0.41 -5.81 3.41
CA ASP A 23 -1.64 -5.35 2.77
C ASP A 23 -1.60 -3.84 2.46
N VAL A 24 -0.86 -3.08 3.27
CA VAL A 24 -0.74 -1.62 3.20
C VAL A 24 0.29 -1.19 2.15
N TYR A 25 1.42 -1.88 2.04
CA TYR A 25 2.50 -1.56 1.10
C TYR A 25 2.43 -2.43 -0.16
N ARG A 26 1.32 -2.33 -0.89
CA ARG A 26 1.16 -3.04 -2.17
C ARG A 26 1.62 -2.17 -3.33
N TYR A 27 2.38 -2.76 -4.24
CA TYR A 27 2.69 -2.16 -5.53
C TYR A 27 1.44 -2.17 -6.41
N MET A 28 1.19 -1.06 -7.12
CA MET A 28 0.08 -0.96 -8.06
C MET A 28 0.49 -1.61 -9.38
N ASN A 29 0.37 -2.93 -9.41
CA ASN A 29 0.65 -3.76 -10.59
C ASN A 29 -0.59 -3.79 -11.50
N PHE A 30 -0.65 -2.92 -12.50
CA PHE A 30 -1.79 -2.80 -13.41
C PHE A 30 -2.07 -4.07 -14.22
N ASP A 31 -1.05 -4.90 -14.45
CA ASP A 31 -1.16 -6.21 -15.09
C ASP A 31 -1.92 -7.25 -14.23
N GLN A 32 -1.99 -7.02 -12.92
CA GLN A 32 -2.66 -7.89 -11.94
C GLN A 32 -4.07 -7.40 -11.57
N ILE A 33 -4.51 -6.27 -12.14
CA ILE A 33 -5.84 -5.71 -11.94
C ILE A 33 -6.66 -5.97 -13.20
N GLU A 34 -7.71 -6.76 -13.06
CA GLU A 34 -8.56 -7.26 -14.15
C GLU A 34 -9.09 -6.13 -15.06
N GLU A 35 -9.56 -5.02 -14.48
CA GLU A 35 -10.05 -3.85 -15.22
C GLU A 35 -9.00 -3.24 -16.16
N PHE A 36 -7.73 -3.20 -15.76
CA PHE A 36 -6.65 -2.66 -16.59
C PHE A 36 -6.17 -3.67 -17.63
N LYS A 37 -6.22 -4.96 -17.30
CA LYS A 37 -5.88 -6.04 -18.22
C LYS A 37 -6.88 -6.12 -19.37
N GLU A 38 -8.19 -6.06 -19.10
CA GLU A 38 -9.24 -6.06 -20.12
C GLU A 38 -9.13 -4.85 -21.06
N ALA A 39 -8.86 -3.66 -20.49
CA ALA A 39 -8.65 -2.45 -21.28
C ALA A 39 -7.43 -2.59 -22.21
N ALA A 40 -6.34 -3.20 -21.76
CA ALA A 40 -5.15 -3.44 -22.57
C ALA A 40 -5.39 -4.45 -23.71
N GLU A 41 -6.16 -5.52 -23.45
CA GLU A 41 -6.51 -6.52 -24.47
C GLU A 41 -7.39 -5.95 -25.60
N SER A 42 -8.13 -4.87 -25.33
CA SER A 42 -8.98 -4.19 -26.32
C SER A 42 -8.22 -3.33 -27.33
N VAL A 43 -6.90 -3.13 -27.15
CA VAL A 43 -6.07 -2.29 -28.00
C VAL A 43 -5.38 -3.14 -29.08
N THR A 44 -5.85 -3.02 -30.33
CA THR A 44 -5.14 -3.55 -31.51
C THR A 44 -4.14 -2.53 -32.07
N VAL A 45 -2.91 -2.98 -32.36
CA VAL A 45 -1.82 -2.20 -33.00
C VAL A 45 -1.93 -2.21 -34.51
#